data_AF-A0A093X6P4-F1
#
_entry.id   AF-A0A093X6P4-F1
#
_cell.length_a   1.000
_cell.length_b   1.000
_cell.length_c   1.000
_cell.angle_alpha   90.00
_cell.angle_beta   90.00
_cell.angle_gamma   90.00
#
_symmetry.space_group_name_H-M   'P 1'
#
loop_
_entity.id
_entity.type
_entity.pdbx_description
1 polymer ?
#
loop_
_entity_poly.entity_id
_entity_poly.type
_entity_poly.pdbx_seq_one_letter_code
_entity_poly.pdbx_strand_id
1 'polypeptide(L)'
;YPDVALHTFSPAGLADAAEFETRYGPKLWETDPDLYDWVAKVELAERAYADLGVAAVLTGRRRSQGDKRTDLGVLEVDDAGLVKLNPLFNWSFAQVKAYIDEHNVPYNVLLDQGYKSVGDWHSTQPVAQGEDERAGRWKGQEKTECGIHNKRSKYAMYLEEMDRKAKAEAEAVAAATAAATPVAPVEIAM
;
A
#
# COMPACT_ATOMS: atom_id res chain seq x y z
N TYR A 1 9.03 25.47 -7.41
CA TYR A 1 9.70 24.63 -8.43
C TYR A 1 8.82 24.54 -9.66
N PRO A 2 8.67 25.62 -10.44
CA PRO A 2 7.78 25.64 -11.60
C PRO A 2 8.21 24.65 -12.69
N ASP A 3 9.49 24.24 -12.69
CA ASP A 3 10.08 23.38 -13.72
C ASP A 3 10.07 21.88 -13.37
N VAL A 4 9.53 21.50 -12.21
CA VAL A 4 9.41 20.08 -11.81
C VAL A 4 7.97 19.64 -12.05
N ALA A 5 7.77 18.79 -13.06
CA ALA A 5 6.48 18.16 -13.32
C ALA A 5 6.12 17.21 -12.16
N LEU A 6 5.01 17.49 -11.48
CA LEU A 6 4.44 16.56 -10.50
C LEU A 6 3.57 15.54 -11.23
N HIS A 7 4.00 14.28 -11.24
CA HIS A 7 3.21 13.18 -11.79
C HIS A 7 2.18 12.71 -10.76
N THR A 8 0.90 12.84 -11.09
CA THR A 8 -0.22 12.44 -10.22
C THR A 8 -0.90 11.20 -10.79
N PHE A 9 -1.04 10.18 -9.96
CA PHE A 9 -1.75 8.94 -10.29
C PHE A 9 -2.99 8.81 -9.41
N SER A 10 -4.11 8.47 -10.04
CA SER A 10 -5.41 8.27 -9.40
C SER A 10 -5.98 6.89 -9.79
N PRO A 11 -6.93 6.35 -9.01
CA PRO A 11 -7.66 5.14 -9.37
C PRO A 11 -8.19 5.20 -10.81
N ALA A 12 -7.92 4.16 -11.60
CA ALA A 12 -8.13 4.19 -13.04
C ALA A 12 -9.61 4.41 -13.41
N GLY A 13 -9.86 5.40 -14.28
CA GLY A 13 -11.20 5.74 -14.75
C GLY A 13 -12.11 6.26 -13.65
N LEU A 14 -11.55 6.91 -12.62
CA LEU A 14 -12.28 7.63 -11.57
C LEU A 14 -11.77 9.06 -11.50
N ALA A 15 -12.67 10.03 -11.64
CA ALA A 15 -12.35 11.46 -11.62
C ALA A 15 -12.23 12.00 -10.20
N ASP A 16 -13.02 11.46 -9.26
CA ASP A 16 -13.10 11.95 -7.89
C ASP A 16 -13.50 10.86 -6.87
N ALA A 17 -13.64 11.28 -5.61
CA ALA A 17 -14.03 10.41 -4.52
C ALA A 17 -15.48 9.90 -4.63
N ALA A 18 -16.38 10.65 -5.27
CA ALA A 18 -17.77 10.24 -5.41
C ALA A 18 -17.90 9.07 -6.41
N GLU A 19 -17.13 9.11 -7.51
CA GLU A 19 -17.04 7.97 -8.43
C GLU A 19 -16.36 6.76 -7.78
N PHE A 20 -15.34 6.98 -6.94
CA PHE A 20 -14.70 5.91 -6.17
C PHE A 20 -15.71 5.21 -5.25
N GLU A 21 -16.50 5.96 -4.49
CA GLU A 21 -17.55 5.42 -3.63
C GLU A 21 -18.68 4.75 -4.43
N THR A 22 -19.01 5.27 -5.61
CA THR A 22 -20.00 4.63 -6.50
C THR A 22 -19.51 3.27 -7.01
N ARG A 23 -18.22 3.15 -7.34
CA ARG A 23 -17.64 1.90 -7.87
C ARG A 23 -17.39 0.85 -6.79
N TYR A 24 -16.78 1.25 -5.67
CA TYR A 24 -16.32 0.31 -4.64
C TYR A 24 -17.21 0.27 -3.40
N GLY A 25 -18.20 1.16 -3.30
CA GLY A 25 -19.05 1.33 -2.15
C GLY A 25 -18.57 2.42 -1.19
N PRO A 26 -19.48 2.97 -0.36
CA PRO A 26 -19.14 3.99 0.62
C PRO A 26 -18.23 3.40 1.69
N LYS A 27 -17.27 4.21 2.17
CA LYS A 27 -16.39 3.87 3.29
C LYS A 27 -15.64 2.55 3.10
N LEU A 28 -15.08 2.32 1.90
CA LEU A 28 -14.32 1.10 1.61
C LEU A 28 -13.20 0.81 2.63
N TRP A 29 -12.59 1.85 3.22
CA TRP A 29 -11.59 1.71 4.27
C TRP A 29 -12.10 1.05 5.57
N GLU A 30 -13.42 1.00 5.79
CA GLU A 30 -14.08 0.29 6.90
C GLU A 30 -14.53 -1.12 6.46
N THR A 31 -15.07 -1.25 5.24
CA THR A 31 -15.69 -2.51 4.77
C THR A 31 -14.68 -3.51 4.22
N ASP A 32 -13.69 -3.04 3.47
CA ASP A 32 -12.60 -3.84 2.93
C ASP A 32 -11.29 -3.01 2.92
N PRO A 33 -10.59 -2.94 4.07
CA PRO A 33 -9.39 -2.13 4.23
C PRO A 33 -8.22 -2.57 3.32
N ASP A 34 -8.16 -3.87 2.98
CA ASP A 34 -7.10 -4.42 2.14
C ASP A 34 -7.35 -4.04 0.66
N LEU A 35 -8.59 -4.13 0.19
CA LEU A 35 -8.96 -3.64 -1.14
C LEU A 35 -8.75 -2.13 -1.24
N TYR A 36 -9.16 -1.36 -0.23
CA TYR A 36 -8.94 0.10 -0.19
C TYR A 36 -7.46 0.45 -0.34
N ASP A 37 -6.58 -0.18 0.47
CA ASP A 37 -5.14 0.06 0.39
C ASP A 37 -4.58 -0.28 -1.00
N TRP A 38 -5.10 -1.33 -1.64
CA TRP A 38 -4.69 -1.69 -3.00
C TRP A 38 -5.09 -0.64 -4.03
N VAL A 39 -6.39 -0.39 -4.19
CA VAL A 39 -6.91 0.44 -5.29
C VAL A 39 -6.61 1.93 -5.11
N ALA A 40 -6.48 2.40 -3.88
CA ALA A 40 -6.24 3.81 -3.58
C ALA A 40 -4.76 4.15 -3.40
N LYS A 41 -3.86 3.16 -3.31
CA LYS A 41 -2.44 3.41 -2.96
C LYS A 41 -1.44 2.51 -3.65
N VAL A 42 -1.56 1.20 -3.51
CA VAL A 42 -0.49 0.27 -3.92
C VAL A 42 -0.43 0.13 -5.43
N GLU A 43 -1.55 -0.19 -6.08
CA GLU A 43 -1.60 -0.31 -7.55
C GLU A 43 -1.20 0.99 -8.24
N LEU A 44 -1.59 2.14 -7.65
CA LEU A 44 -1.24 3.47 -8.17
C LEU A 44 0.27 3.70 -8.18
N ALA A 45 0.95 3.32 -7.09
CA ALA A 45 2.39 3.46 -6.99
C ALA A 45 3.11 2.51 -7.96
N GLU A 46 2.68 1.25 -8.03
CA GLU A 46 3.25 0.25 -8.93
C GLU A 46 3.09 0.67 -10.41
N ARG A 47 1.89 1.11 -10.80
CA ARG A 47 1.63 1.63 -12.15
C ARG A 47 2.45 2.89 -12.43
N ALA A 48 2.57 3.79 -11.46
CA ALA A 48 3.41 4.98 -11.62
C ALA A 48 4.88 4.63 -11.89
N TYR A 49 5.43 3.65 -11.20
CA TYR A 49 6.82 3.23 -11.41
C TYR A 49 7.01 2.58 -12.78
N ALA A 50 6.05 1.75 -13.21
CA ALA A 50 6.09 1.12 -14.52
C ALA A 50 5.96 2.15 -15.66
N ASP A 51 4.95 3.01 -15.63
CA ASP A 51 4.65 3.98 -16.68
C ASP A 51 5.79 5.00 -16.87
N LEU A 52 6.47 5.35 -15.78
CA LEU A 52 7.57 6.33 -15.78
C LEU A 52 8.97 5.68 -15.89
N GLY A 53 9.06 4.34 -15.93
CA GLY A 53 10.35 3.64 -15.99
C GLY A 53 11.25 3.89 -14.77
N VAL A 54 10.67 3.97 -13.58
CA VAL A 54 11.38 4.33 -12.35
C VAL A 54 12.18 3.14 -11.82
N ALA A 55 13.51 3.30 -11.75
CA ALA A 55 14.40 2.30 -11.14
C ALA A 55 14.64 2.54 -9.63
N ALA A 56 14.48 3.78 -9.16
CA ALA A 56 14.71 4.15 -7.78
C ALA A 56 13.80 5.29 -7.32
N VAL A 57 13.40 5.26 -6.05
CA VAL A 57 12.58 6.29 -5.40
C VAL A 57 13.23 6.80 -4.13
N LEU A 58 13.08 8.11 -3.88
CA LEU A 58 13.36 8.70 -2.57
C LEU A 58 12.12 8.56 -1.68
N THR A 59 12.29 8.13 -0.44
CA THR A 59 11.20 8.11 0.55
C THR A 59 11.52 8.97 1.77
N GLY A 60 10.47 9.50 2.41
CA GLY A 60 10.58 10.28 3.64
C GLY A 60 10.59 9.44 4.93
N ARG A 61 10.83 8.13 4.85
CA ARG A 61 10.85 7.22 6.01
C ARG A 61 12.08 7.48 6.89
N ARG A 62 11.89 7.48 8.21
CA ARG A 62 12.95 7.70 9.21
C ARG A 62 12.83 6.73 10.38
N ARG A 63 13.95 6.38 11.01
CA ARG A 63 13.99 5.50 12.18
C ARG A 63 13.25 6.07 13.38
N SER A 64 13.29 7.40 13.54
CA SER A 64 12.60 8.09 14.64
C SER A 64 11.08 7.99 14.56
N GLN A 65 10.51 7.43 13.49
CA GLN A 65 9.07 7.23 13.32
C GLN A 65 8.58 5.90 13.89
N GLY A 66 9.46 5.12 14.53
CA GLY A 66 9.11 3.94 15.32
C GLY A 66 8.62 2.73 14.53
N ASP A 67 8.08 1.76 15.28
CA ASP A 67 7.55 0.49 14.77
C ASP A 67 8.51 -0.22 13.79
N LYS A 68 7.98 -0.64 12.64
CA LYS A 68 8.71 -1.28 11.54
C LYS A 68 9.77 -0.38 10.91
N ARG A 69 9.83 0.91 11.27
CA ARG A 69 10.82 1.86 10.76
C ARG A 69 12.08 1.93 11.62
N THR A 70 12.09 1.37 12.83
CA THR A 70 13.26 1.43 13.73
C THR A 70 14.54 0.87 13.09
N ASP A 71 14.41 -0.20 12.32
CA ASP A 71 15.53 -0.88 11.65
C ASP A 71 15.76 -0.43 10.21
N LEU A 72 15.23 0.74 9.81
CA LEU A 72 15.35 1.22 8.43
C LEU A 72 16.80 1.31 7.97
N GLY A 73 17.08 0.81 6.78
CA GLY A 73 18.34 1.07 6.07
C GLY A 73 18.29 2.39 5.31
N VAL A 74 19.46 2.89 4.91
CA VAL A 74 19.54 3.99 3.93
C VAL A 74 19.00 3.54 2.57
N LEU A 75 19.24 2.28 2.20
CA LEU A 75 18.78 1.66 0.97
C LEU A 75 17.98 0.39 1.28
N GLU A 76 16.89 0.21 0.55
CA GLU A 76 16.08 -0.99 0.52
C GLU A 76 15.81 -1.37 -0.95
N VAL A 77 15.59 -2.65 -1.21
CA VAL A 77 15.14 -3.15 -2.52
C VAL A 77 13.90 -3.98 -2.26
N ASP A 78 12.82 -3.74 -3.01
CA ASP A 78 11.61 -4.55 -2.93
C ASP A 78 11.63 -5.73 -3.90
N ASP A 79 10.61 -6.59 -3.80
CA ASP A 79 10.55 -7.85 -4.56
C ASP A 79 10.45 -7.62 -6.08
N ALA A 80 10.02 -6.42 -6.51
CA ALA A 80 9.98 -6.00 -7.91
C ALA A 80 11.31 -5.41 -8.41
N GLY A 81 12.32 -5.28 -7.54
CA GLY A 81 13.63 -4.73 -7.86
C GLY A 81 13.73 -3.21 -7.77
N LEU A 82 12.69 -2.52 -7.27
CA LEU A 82 12.71 -1.07 -7.09
C LEU A 82 13.63 -0.70 -5.91
N VAL A 83 14.56 0.22 -6.15
CA VAL A 83 15.46 0.72 -5.11
C VAL A 83 14.77 1.86 -4.33
N LYS A 84 14.65 1.72 -3.02
CA LYS A 84 14.10 2.75 -2.11
C LYS A 84 15.25 3.37 -1.31
N LEU A 85 15.51 4.65 -1.54
CA LEU A 85 16.53 5.43 -0.83
C LEU A 85 15.85 6.32 0.22
N ASN A 86 16.30 6.22 1.47
CA ASN A 86 15.77 6.96 2.61
C ASN A 86 16.83 7.98 3.08
N PRO A 87 16.98 9.15 2.41
CA PRO A 87 18.09 10.07 2.68
C PRO A 87 18.05 10.64 4.11
N LEU A 88 16.85 10.74 4.69
CA LEU A 88 16.62 11.27 6.03
C LEU A 88 16.48 10.14 7.08
N PHE A 89 16.89 8.90 6.78
CA PHE A 89 16.60 7.74 7.63
C PHE A 89 17.03 7.92 9.10
N ASN A 90 18.10 8.67 9.36
CA ASN A 90 18.65 8.91 10.69
C ASN A 90 18.31 10.31 11.27
N TRP A 91 17.44 11.08 10.62
CA TRP A 91 16.98 12.36 11.12
C TRP A 91 15.82 12.17 12.10
N SER A 92 15.86 12.91 13.22
CA SER A 92 14.72 13.09 14.12
C SER A 92 13.68 14.04 13.52
N PHE A 93 12.46 14.02 14.07
CA PHE A 93 11.43 15.01 13.72
C PHE A 93 11.90 16.45 13.94
N ALA A 94 12.64 16.70 15.03
CA ALA A 94 13.17 18.02 15.34
C ALA A 94 14.17 18.52 14.28
N GLN A 95 15.02 17.64 13.73
CA GLN A 95 15.94 18.01 12.65
C GLN A 95 15.19 18.33 11.35
N VAL A 96 14.16 17.55 11.01
CA VAL A 96 13.30 17.85 9.85
C VAL A 96 12.62 19.22 10.03
N LYS A 97 12.05 19.48 11.20
CA LYS A 97 11.41 20.77 11.49
C LYS A 97 12.41 21.93 11.44
N ALA A 98 13.59 21.77 12.04
CA ALA A 98 14.63 22.79 12.01
C ALA A 98 15.03 23.15 10.59
N TYR A 99 15.19 22.16 9.70
CA TYR A 99 15.48 22.41 8.29
C TYR A 99 14.34 23.15 7.57
N ILE A 100 13.08 22.75 7.84
CA ILE A 100 11.90 23.44 7.30
C ILE A 100 11.90 24.92 7.71
N ASP A 101 12.12 25.20 8.99
CA ASP A 101 12.12 26.54 9.55
C ASP A 101 13.31 27.37 9.01
N GLU A 102 14.52 26.81 9.01
CA GLU A 102 15.76 27.47 8.55
C GLU A 102 15.69 27.86 7.07
N HIS A 103 15.12 26.99 6.23
CA HIS A 103 15.05 27.19 4.80
C HIS A 103 13.70 27.73 4.30
N ASN A 104 12.79 28.08 5.21
CA ASN A 104 11.45 28.57 4.88
C ASN A 104 10.71 27.65 3.89
N VAL A 105 10.83 26.33 4.09
CA VAL A 105 10.18 25.34 3.23
C VAL A 105 8.67 25.37 3.50
N PRO A 106 7.80 25.55 2.49
CA PRO A 106 6.37 25.43 2.70
C PRO A 106 6.01 24.04 3.23
N TYR A 107 5.21 23.99 4.29
CA TYR A 107 4.74 22.74 4.90
C TYR A 107 3.21 22.73 5.03
N ASN A 108 2.65 21.58 5.37
CA ASN A 108 1.21 21.44 5.52
C ASN A 108 0.72 22.12 6.82
N VAL A 109 -0.20 23.07 6.69
CA VAL A 109 -0.79 23.85 7.80
C VAL A 109 -1.44 22.99 8.90
N LEU A 110 -1.79 21.74 8.60
CA LEU A 110 -2.30 20.81 9.60
C LEU A 110 -1.24 20.47 10.67
N LEU A 111 0.06 20.64 10.37
CA LEU A 111 1.11 20.43 11.37
C LEU A 111 0.91 21.35 12.59
N ASP A 112 0.52 22.61 12.36
CA ASP A 112 0.25 23.59 13.43
C ASP A 112 -0.99 23.23 14.26
N GLN A 113 -1.84 22.36 13.72
CA GLN A 113 -3.04 21.83 14.38
C GLN A 113 -2.77 20.47 15.07
N GLY A 114 -1.51 20.06 15.18
CA GLY A 114 -1.09 18.83 15.85
C GLY A 114 -1.00 17.60 14.94
N TYR A 115 -1.17 17.73 13.62
CA TYR A 115 -1.02 16.61 12.69
C TYR A 115 0.45 16.41 12.29
N LYS A 116 1.21 15.68 13.12
CA LYS A 116 2.64 15.38 12.85
C LYS A 116 2.85 14.36 11.72
N SER A 117 1.84 13.53 11.40
CA SER A 117 1.85 12.59 10.29
C SER A 117 0.51 12.62 9.58
N VAL A 118 0.50 12.96 8.28
CA VAL A 118 -0.73 13.14 7.49
C VAL A 118 -0.90 12.01 6.49
N GLY A 119 -2.10 11.46 6.39
CA GLY A 119 -2.54 10.52 5.35
C GLY A 119 -3.97 10.86 4.91
N ASP A 120 -4.78 9.84 4.65
CA ASP A 120 -6.19 10.03 4.31
C ASP A 120 -6.98 10.62 5.49
N TRP A 121 -7.98 11.45 5.20
CA TRP A 121 -8.74 12.20 6.20
C TRP A 121 -9.44 11.29 7.22
N HIS A 122 -9.89 10.10 6.80
CA HIS A 122 -10.59 9.14 7.65
C HIS A 122 -9.66 8.29 8.54
N SER A 123 -8.33 8.39 8.35
CA SER A 123 -7.35 7.55 9.06
C SER A 123 -6.17 8.34 9.63
N THR A 124 -6.39 9.65 9.83
CA THR A 124 -5.41 10.58 10.39
C THR A 124 -6.05 11.41 11.49
N GLN A 125 -5.44 11.44 12.67
CA GLN A 125 -5.84 12.27 13.81
C GLN A 125 -4.67 13.13 14.28
N PRO A 126 -4.92 14.27 14.94
CA PRO A 126 -3.86 15.04 15.59
C PRO A 126 -3.28 14.26 16.77
N VAL A 127 -2.05 14.57 17.13
CA VAL A 127 -1.35 13.99 18.28
C VAL A 127 -1.05 15.06 19.32
N ALA A 128 -1.07 14.66 20.59
CA ALA A 128 -0.72 15.50 21.72
C ALA A 128 0.79 15.76 21.80
N GLN A 129 1.17 16.72 22.65
CA GLN A 129 2.56 16.92 23.01
C GLN A 129 3.12 15.67 23.71
N GLY A 130 4.29 15.21 23.28
CA GLY A 130 4.93 14.00 23.80
C GLY A 130 4.47 12.69 23.16
N GLU A 131 3.34 12.66 22.45
CA GLU A 131 2.95 11.49 21.65
C GLU A 131 3.88 11.32 20.44
N ASP A 132 4.08 10.05 20.05
CA ASP A 132 4.84 9.65 18.87
C ASP A 132 4.33 10.36 17.61
N GLU A 133 5.25 10.65 16.68
CA GLU A 133 4.97 11.35 15.43
C GLU A 133 3.82 10.71 14.63
N ARG A 134 3.71 9.39 14.67
CA ARG A 134 2.75 8.61 13.90
C ARG A 134 1.60 8.06 14.72
N ALA A 135 1.50 8.38 16.02
CA ALA A 135 0.42 7.91 16.88
C ALA A 135 -1.00 8.28 16.38
N GLY A 136 -1.11 9.32 15.57
CA GLY A 136 -2.37 9.74 14.93
C GLY A 136 -2.77 8.91 13.70
N ARG A 137 -1.89 8.04 13.20
CA ARG A 137 -2.15 7.17 12.06
C ARG A 137 -2.78 5.88 12.56
N TRP A 138 -3.91 5.48 11.96
CA TRP A 138 -4.59 4.21 12.27
C TRP A 138 -4.89 4.03 13.77
N LYS A 139 -5.19 5.13 14.48
CA LYS A 139 -5.47 5.12 15.92
C LYS A 139 -6.58 4.13 16.24
N GLY A 140 -6.28 3.13 17.08
CA GLY A 140 -7.21 2.04 17.44
C GLY A 140 -7.23 0.85 16.47
N GLN A 141 -6.31 0.77 15.51
CA GLN A 141 -6.17 -0.37 14.59
C GLN A 141 -4.82 -1.08 14.82
N GLU A 142 -4.69 -2.34 14.38
CA GLU A 142 -3.42 -3.10 14.42
C GLU A 142 -2.41 -2.65 13.35
N LYS A 143 -2.82 -1.75 12.45
CA LYS A 143 -2.02 -1.33 11.30
C LYS A 143 -0.95 -0.33 11.71
N THR A 144 0.29 -0.69 11.46
CA THR A 144 1.47 0.14 11.78
C THR A 144 2.17 0.71 10.55
N GLU A 145 1.89 0.18 9.34
CA GLU A 145 2.52 0.63 8.10
C GLU A 145 1.56 0.62 6.91
N CYS A 146 1.77 1.55 5.99
CA CYS A 146 0.98 1.70 4.78
C CYS A 146 1.35 0.64 3.74
N GLY A 147 0.37 0.15 2.96
CA GLY A 147 0.59 -0.81 1.87
C GLY A 147 1.74 -0.46 0.91
N ILE A 148 1.95 0.83 0.61
CA ILE A 148 3.01 1.36 -0.27
C ILE A 148 4.43 0.90 0.15
N HIS A 149 4.64 0.60 1.43
CA HIS A 149 5.96 0.24 1.96
C HIS A 149 6.09 -1.25 2.32
N ASN A 150 5.05 -2.05 2.08
CA ASN A 150 5.18 -3.49 2.22
C ASN A 150 6.08 -4.02 1.10
N LYS A 151 6.99 -4.94 1.42
CA LYS A 151 7.87 -5.57 0.42
C LYS A 151 7.09 -6.36 -0.63
N ARG A 152 5.93 -6.89 -0.21
CA ARG A 152 4.97 -7.62 -1.03
C ARG A 152 3.57 -7.07 -0.76
N SER A 153 2.80 -6.76 -1.80
CA SER A 153 1.41 -6.32 -1.65
C SER A 153 0.59 -7.41 -0.97
N LYS A 154 -0.08 -7.09 0.15
CA LYS A 154 -0.98 -8.04 0.84
C LYS A 154 -2.13 -8.49 -0.06
N TYR A 155 -2.61 -7.59 -0.92
CA TYR A 155 -3.66 -7.90 -1.88
C TYR A 155 -3.13 -8.74 -3.05
N ALA A 156 -1.90 -8.51 -3.53
CA ALA A 156 -1.29 -9.42 -4.50
C ALA A 156 -1.14 -10.83 -3.91
N MET A 157 -0.76 -10.94 -2.64
CA MET A 157 -0.74 -12.22 -1.93
C MET A 157 -2.14 -12.84 -1.81
N TYR A 158 -3.18 -12.02 -1.55
CA TYR A 158 -4.58 -12.47 -1.51
C TYR A 158 -5.07 -12.96 -2.88
N LEU A 159 -4.80 -12.22 -3.96
CA LEU A 159 -5.11 -12.63 -5.32
C LEU A 159 -4.37 -13.92 -5.70
N GLU A 160 -3.08 -14.02 -5.39
CA GLU A 160 -2.31 -15.26 -5.56
C GLU A 160 -2.89 -16.42 -4.75
N GLU A 161 -3.45 -16.16 -3.56
CA GLU A 161 -4.11 -17.18 -2.74
C GLU A 161 -5.47 -17.57 -3.32
N MET A 162 -6.26 -16.62 -3.81
CA MET A 162 -7.53 -16.85 -4.49
C MET A 162 -7.33 -17.65 -5.77
N ASP A 163 -6.37 -17.26 -6.61
CA ASP A 163 -6.01 -17.97 -7.84
C ASP A 163 -5.54 -19.40 -7.53
N ARG A 164 -4.76 -19.56 -6.45
CA ARG A 164 -4.33 -20.89 -6.00
C ARG A 164 -5.50 -21.74 -5.52
N LYS A 165 -6.45 -21.16 -4.79
CA LYS A 165 -7.68 -21.85 -4.36
C LYS A 165 -8.55 -22.24 -5.56
N ALA A 166 -8.79 -21.30 -6.48
CA ALA A 166 -9.55 -21.55 -7.70
C ALA A 166 -8.91 -22.65 -8.56
N LYS A 167 -7.58 -22.63 -8.68
CA LYS A 167 -6.83 -23.67 -9.41
C LYS A 167 -6.92 -25.02 -8.71
N ALA A 168 -6.76 -25.06 -7.38
CA ALA A 168 -6.90 -26.29 -6.61
C ALA A 168 -8.31 -26.88 -6.68
N GLU A 169 -9.34 -26.04 -6.66
CA GLU A 169 -10.74 -26.46 -6.85
C GLU A 169 -10.97 -27.02 -8.25
N ALA A 170 -10.46 -26.34 -9.30
CA ALA A 170 -10.55 -26.83 -10.67
C ALA A 170 -9.82 -28.17 -10.86
N GLU A 171 -8.64 -28.34 -10.26
CA GLU A 171 -7.88 -29.59 -10.26
C GLU A 171 -8.61 -30.72 -9.52
N ALA A 172 -9.24 -30.43 -8.38
CA ALA A 172 -10.05 -31.40 -7.63
C ALA A 172 -11.29 -31.86 -8.41
N VAL A 173 -11.98 -30.92 -9.08
CA VAL A 173 -13.12 -31.23 -9.95
C VAL A 173 -12.68 -32.08 -11.16
N ALA A 174 -11.55 -31.75 -11.78
CA ALA A 174 -11.00 -32.53 -12.90
C ALA A 174 -10.62 -33.96 -12.47
N ALA A 175 -9.98 -34.12 -11.31
CA ALA A 175 -9.61 -35.43 -10.77
C ALA A 175 -10.84 -36.29 -10.45
N ALA A 176 -11.88 -35.70 -9.84
CA ALA A 176 -13.14 -36.39 -9.56
C ALA A 176 -13.86 -36.83 -10.84
N THR A 177 -13.83 -36.00 -11.89
CA THR A 177 -14.44 -36.30 -13.19
C THR A 177 -13.71 -37.44 -13.91
N ALA A 178 -12.37 -37.46 -13.87
CA ALA A 178 -11.58 -38.53 -14.46
C ALA A 178 -11.84 -39.88 -13.78
N ALA A 179 -12.00 -39.89 -12.45
CA ALA A 179 -12.32 -41.09 -11.67
C ALA A 179 -13.75 -41.63 -11.92
N ALA A 180 -14.66 -40.80 -12.45
CA ALA A 180 -16.03 -41.18 -12.76
C ALA A 180 -16.24 -41.71 -14.20
N THR A 181 -15.18 -41.82 -15.00
CA THR A 181 -15.27 -42.33 -16.38
C THR A 181 -15.72 -43.81 -16.36
N PRO A 182 -16.88 -44.16 -16.93
CA PRO A 182 -17.40 -45.52 -16.84
C PRO A 182 -16.54 -46.49 -17.64
N VAL A 183 -16.24 -47.65 -17.04
CA VAL A 183 -15.60 -48.78 -17.73
C VAL A 183 -16.54 -49.24 -18.85
N ALA A 184 -16.04 -49.26 -20.09
CA ALA A 184 -16.82 -49.68 -21.26
C ALA A 184 -17.38 -51.10 -21.06
N PRO A 185 -18.64 -51.37 -21.48
CA PRO A 185 -19.22 -52.69 -21.34
C PRO A 185 -18.46 -53.70 -22.21
N VAL A 186 -18.07 -54.82 -21.59
CA VAL A 186 -17.49 -55.97 -22.27
C VAL A 186 -18.58 -56.62 -23.12
N GLU A 187 -18.48 -56.51 -24.45
CA GLU A 187 -19.29 -57.32 -25.37
C GLU A 187 -18.87 -58.78 -25.24
N ILE A 188 -19.76 -59.60 -24.66
CA ILE A 188 -19.63 -61.06 -24.67
C ILE A 188 -20.28 -61.56 -25.96
N ALA A 189 -19.46 -61.90 -26.95
CA ALA A 189 -19.90 -62.58 -28.16
C ALA A 189 -20.19 -64.06 -27.86
N MET A 190 -21.38 -64.52 -28.25
CA MET A 190 -21.74 -65.94 -28.46
C MET A 190 -22.36 -66.11 -29.83
#